data_AF-A0A0P0WFT4-F1
#
_entry.id   AF-A0A0P0WFT4-F1
#
_cell.length_a   1.000
_cell.length_b   1.000
_cell.length_c   1.000
_cell.angle_alpha   90.00
_cell.angle_beta   90.00
_cell.angle_gamma   90.00
#
_symmetry.space_group_name_H-M   'P 1'
#
loop_
_entity.id
_entity.type
_entity.pdbx_description
1 polymer ?
#
loop_
_entity_poly.entity_id
_entity_poly.type
_entity_poly.pdbx_seq_one_letter_code
_entity_poly.pdbx_strand_id
1 'polypeptide(L)'
;MAPKVSDFGLAKLCDREDTHLTITGARGTPGYAAPELWMPLPVTHKCDVYSYGMLLFEMLGRRRNLELGAGAGAHGHGSQEWYPRWVWHRFEAGETEAVLARATAAAAGGGREREKAERVCMVALWCVQYRPEDRPSMGNVVRMLEGEDHIAAPRNPFAHLAPYSAAGSSPTTTTATTESDGSSARTGR
;
A
#
# COMPACT_ATOMS: atom_id res chain seq x y z
N MET A 1 -12.65 27.88 7.16
CA MET A 1 -12.37 27.80 5.71
C MET A 1 -12.83 26.45 5.21
N ALA A 2 -13.44 26.37 4.03
CA ALA A 2 -13.82 25.09 3.40
C ALA A 2 -12.82 24.77 2.28
N PRO A 3 -12.22 23.56 2.24
CA PRO A 3 -11.29 23.18 1.18
C PRO A 3 -12.01 23.14 -0.17
N LYS A 4 -11.29 23.52 -1.24
CA LYS A 4 -11.78 23.48 -2.62
C LYS A 4 -10.72 22.80 -3.49
N VAL A 5 -11.13 21.92 -4.39
CA VAL A 5 -10.24 21.28 -5.37
C VAL A 5 -10.09 22.22 -6.57
N SER A 6 -8.87 22.42 -7.02
CA SER A 6 -8.52 23.21 -8.21
C SER A 6 -7.49 22.46 -9.06
N ASP A 7 -7.13 23.02 -10.22
CA ASP A 7 -6.20 22.44 -11.20
C ASP A 7 -6.70 21.13 -11.84
N PHE A 8 -7.64 21.29 -12.77
CA PHE A 8 -8.20 20.18 -13.55
C PHE A 8 -7.42 19.94 -14.87
N GLY A 9 -6.17 20.42 -14.99
CA GLY A 9 -5.40 20.34 -16.24
C GLY A 9 -5.13 18.92 -16.73
N LEU A 10 -5.19 17.93 -15.82
CA LEU A 10 -5.03 16.50 -16.12
C LEU A 10 -6.35 15.72 -16.08
N ALA A 11 -7.48 16.37 -15.77
CA ALA A 11 -8.77 15.70 -15.67
C ALA A 11 -9.21 15.15 -17.03
N LYS A 12 -9.90 14.01 -17.01
CA LYS A 12 -10.49 13.37 -18.18
C LYS A 12 -11.98 13.19 -17.95
N LEU A 13 -12.77 13.53 -18.97
CA LEU A 13 -14.18 13.19 -19.00
C LEU A 13 -14.30 11.72 -19.38
N CYS A 14 -15.00 10.94 -18.56
CA CYS A 14 -15.38 9.56 -18.85
C CYS A 14 -16.89 9.52 -19.00
N ASP A 15 -17.38 8.79 -20.00
CA ASP A 15 -18.79 8.44 -20.03
C ASP A 15 -19.10 7.48 -18.87
N ARG A 16 -20.34 7.53 -18.35
CA ARG A 16 -20.73 6.68 -17.21
C ARG A 16 -20.62 5.19 -17.53
N GLU A 17 -20.72 4.83 -18.81
CA GLU A 17 -20.63 3.47 -19.33
C GLU A 17 -19.17 3.05 -19.52
N ASP A 18 -18.27 4.00 -19.78
CA ASP A 18 -16.84 3.76 -19.97
C ASP A 18 -16.08 3.91 -18.65
N THR A 19 -16.10 2.86 -17.84
CA THR A 19 -15.34 2.82 -16.57
C THR A 19 -13.84 2.69 -16.77
N HIS A 20 -13.40 2.46 -18.00
CA HIS A 20 -12.01 2.22 -18.37
C HIS A 20 -11.51 3.28 -19.37
N LEU A 21 -10.39 3.90 -19.05
CA LEU A 21 -9.68 4.81 -19.93
C LEU A 21 -8.39 4.16 -20.44
N THR A 22 -8.19 4.21 -21.75
CA THR A 22 -6.88 3.95 -22.36
C THR A 22 -6.02 5.20 -22.18
N ILE A 23 -5.17 5.22 -21.16
CA ILE A 23 -4.19 6.29 -20.96
C ILE A 23 -2.90 5.91 -21.69
N THR A 24 -2.56 6.68 -22.72
CA THR A 24 -1.25 6.57 -23.37
C THR A 24 -0.22 7.44 -22.64
N GLY A 25 0.87 6.81 -22.21
CA GLY A 25 2.00 7.46 -21.53
C GLY A 25 1.90 7.48 -20.01
N ALA A 26 3.06 7.36 -19.38
CA ALA A 26 3.28 7.48 -17.94
C ALA A 26 2.79 8.86 -17.45
N ARG A 27 1.69 8.91 -16.69
CA ARG A 27 1.08 10.16 -16.17
C ARG A 27 0.79 10.06 -14.68
N GLY A 28 0.87 11.20 -14.00
CA GLY A 28 0.56 11.34 -12.57
C GLY A 28 1.73 11.92 -11.77
N THR A 29 1.43 12.42 -10.58
CA THR A 29 2.44 12.98 -9.68
C THR A 29 3.14 11.84 -8.92
N PRO A 30 4.48 11.73 -8.98
CA PRO A 30 5.22 10.73 -8.21
C PRO A 30 4.87 10.81 -6.72
N GLY A 31 4.60 9.66 -6.09
CA GLY A 31 4.17 9.59 -4.69
C GLY A 31 2.67 9.74 -4.46
N TYR A 32 1.88 10.01 -5.50
CA TYR A 32 0.40 10.06 -5.45
C TYR A 32 -0.25 9.16 -6.50
N ALA A 33 0.42 8.97 -7.63
CA ALA A 33 -0.09 8.18 -8.74
C ALA A 33 -0.33 6.72 -8.34
N ALA A 34 -1.53 6.24 -8.66
CA ALA A 34 -1.90 4.84 -8.55
C ALA A 34 -0.99 3.96 -9.42
N PRO A 35 -0.67 2.73 -8.97
CA PRO A 35 0.29 1.87 -9.67
C PRO A 35 -0.17 1.53 -11.09
N GLU A 36 -1.48 1.42 -11.33
CA GLU A 36 -2.05 1.14 -12.66
C GLU A 36 -1.79 2.23 -13.70
N LEU A 37 -1.46 3.47 -13.30
CA LEU A 37 -1.11 4.55 -14.23
C LEU A 37 0.23 4.31 -14.95
N TRP A 38 1.04 3.37 -14.45
CA TRP A 38 2.36 3.02 -15.00
C TRP A 38 2.39 1.59 -15.56
N MET A 39 1.28 0.87 -15.45
CA MET A 39 1.15 -0.50 -15.94
C MET A 39 0.23 -0.53 -17.17
N PRO A 40 0.32 -1.56 -18.02
CA PRO A 40 -0.63 -1.76 -19.12
C PRO A 40 -1.98 -2.30 -18.61
N LEU A 41 -2.52 -1.70 -17.54
CA LEU A 41 -3.80 -2.03 -16.96
C LEU A 41 -4.83 -0.93 -17.30
N PRO A 42 -6.12 -1.28 -17.43
CA PRO A 42 -7.16 -0.28 -17.62
C PRO A 42 -7.20 0.72 -16.47
N VAL A 43 -7.10 2.02 -16.78
CA VAL A 43 -7.22 3.07 -15.76
C VAL A 43 -8.70 3.34 -15.50
N THR A 44 -9.09 3.49 -14.24
CA THR A 44 -10.46 3.76 -13.82
C THR A 44 -10.48 4.91 -12.82
N HIS A 45 -11.66 5.42 -12.46
CA HIS A 45 -11.83 6.42 -11.39
C HIS A 45 -11.20 6.00 -10.03
N LYS A 46 -10.85 4.72 -9.85
CA LYS A 46 -10.14 4.23 -8.66
C LYS A 46 -8.72 4.77 -8.53
N CYS A 47 -8.12 5.32 -9.59
CA CYS A 47 -6.82 5.99 -9.48
C CYS A 47 -6.91 7.28 -8.65
N ASP A 48 -8.06 7.96 -8.69
CA ASP A 48 -8.33 9.15 -7.86
C ASP A 48 -8.51 8.75 -6.40
N VAL A 49 -9.16 7.61 -6.13
CA VAL A 49 -9.30 7.06 -4.78
C VAL A 49 -7.92 6.79 -4.16
N TYR A 50 -7.02 6.18 -4.92
CA TYR A 50 -5.64 5.94 -4.47
C TYR A 50 -4.90 7.24 -4.18
N SER A 51 -4.99 8.20 -5.11
CA SER A 51 -4.35 9.52 -4.95
C SER A 51 -4.88 10.26 -3.72
N TYR A 52 -6.19 10.14 -3.44
CA TYR A 52 -6.80 10.67 -2.23
C TYR A 52 -6.30 9.97 -0.97
N GLY A 53 -6.15 8.63 -0.98
CA GLY A 53 -5.54 7.89 0.12
C GLY A 53 -4.11 8.35 0.44
N MET A 54 -3.32 8.62 -0.59
CA MET A 54 -1.99 9.21 -0.45
C MET A 54 -2.05 10.60 0.18
N LEU A 55 -3.01 11.44 -0.21
CA LEU A 55 -3.24 12.74 0.44
C LEU A 55 -3.63 12.59 1.91
N LEU A 56 -4.47 11.59 2.26
CA LEU A 56 -4.81 11.30 3.66
C LEU A 56 -3.57 10.95 4.49
N PHE A 57 -2.65 10.14 3.95
CA PHE A 57 -1.38 9.87 4.62
C PHE A 57 -0.55 11.14 4.83
N GLU A 58 -0.44 11.99 3.81
CA GLU A 58 0.29 13.26 3.95
C GLU A 58 -0.31 14.14 5.07
N MET A 59 -1.65 14.20 5.16
CA MET A 59 -2.35 14.92 6.23
C MET A 59 -2.10 14.31 7.62
N LEU A 60 -2.18 12.98 7.75
CA LEU A 60 -1.90 12.27 9.02
C LEU A 60 -0.44 12.47 9.47
N GLY A 61 0.49 12.35 8.53
CA GLY A 61 1.91 12.43 8.80
C GLY A 61 2.41 13.86 8.94
N ARG A 62 1.67 14.85 8.45
CA ARG A 62 2.12 16.24 8.34
C ARG A 62 3.51 16.32 7.69
N ARG A 63 3.77 15.41 6.74
CA ARG A 63 5.03 15.24 6.00
C ARG A 63 4.71 14.61 4.66
N ARG A 64 5.59 14.84 3.68
CA ARG A 64 5.47 14.22 2.36
C ARG A 64 5.57 12.70 2.44
N ASN A 65 4.79 12.00 1.62
CA ASN A 65 4.83 10.54 1.57
C ASN A 65 6.18 10.00 1.10
N LEU A 66 6.78 10.68 0.12
CA LEU A 66 8.08 10.36 -0.45
C LEU A 66 9.00 11.57 -0.32
N GLU A 67 10.06 11.45 0.48
CA GLU A 67 11.13 12.43 0.55
C GLU A 67 12.19 12.12 -0.52
N LEU A 68 11.85 12.39 -1.78
CA LEU A 68 12.80 12.32 -2.89
C LEU A 68 13.72 13.55 -2.82
N GLY A 69 14.75 13.55 -1.96
CA GLY A 69 15.60 14.73 -1.82
C GLY A 69 16.67 14.80 -0.72
N ALA A 70 16.77 13.83 0.19
CA ALA A 70 17.96 13.71 1.03
C ALA A 70 18.98 12.82 0.30
N GLY A 71 19.66 13.37 -0.71
CA GLY A 71 20.74 12.67 -1.41
C GLY A 71 21.73 12.10 -0.41
N ALA A 72 22.01 10.80 -0.51
CA ALA A 72 23.18 10.00 -0.11
C ALA A 72 24.22 10.52 0.95
N GLY A 73 23.89 11.48 1.81
CA GLY A 73 24.87 12.24 2.59
C GLY A 73 24.31 13.13 3.72
N ALA A 74 23.01 13.05 4.05
CA ALA A 74 22.49 13.67 5.27
C ALA A 74 22.29 12.58 6.34
N HIS A 75 23.25 12.47 7.27
CA HIS A 75 23.22 11.61 8.45
C HIS A 75 22.15 12.06 9.48
N GLY A 76 20.87 12.03 9.09
CA GLY A 76 19.73 12.08 10.00
C GLY A 76 19.14 10.68 10.15
N HIS A 77 19.28 10.08 11.33
CA HIS A 77 18.89 8.71 11.65
C HIS A 77 17.36 8.49 11.74
N GLY A 78 16.56 9.23 10.95
CA GLY A 78 15.12 9.01 10.80
C GLY A 78 14.90 8.12 9.59
N SER A 79 14.23 6.97 9.75
CA SER A 79 14.04 6.01 8.65
C SER A 79 13.55 6.72 7.39
N GLN A 80 14.34 6.64 6.31
CA GLN A 80 14.00 7.03 4.92
C GLN A 80 12.83 6.23 4.34
N GLU A 81 12.08 5.54 5.19
CA GLU A 81 10.98 4.68 4.79
C GLU A 81 9.83 5.51 4.23
N TRP A 82 9.31 5.06 3.11
CA TRP A 82 8.11 5.60 2.47
C TRP A 82 6.95 5.60 3.47
N TYR A 83 6.38 6.78 3.73
CA TYR A 83 5.53 7.00 4.90
C TYR A 83 4.28 6.09 4.97
N PRO A 84 3.51 5.87 3.88
CA PRO A 84 2.38 4.94 3.89
C PRO A 84 2.76 3.52 4.33
N ARG A 85 3.92 3.02 3.88
CA ARG A 85 4.43 1.70 4.27
C ARG A 85 4.83 1.65 5.74
N TRP A 86 5.49 2.69 6.23
CA TRP A 86 5.77 2.81 7.66
C TRP A 86 4.47 2.81 8.49
N VAL A 87 3.44 3.52 8.05
CA VAL A 87 2.11 3.51 8.72
C VAL A 87 1.51 2.11 8.72
N TRP A 88 1.56 1.38 7.60
CA TRP A 88 1.08 -0.01 7.56
C TRP A 88 1.82 -0.89 8.56
N HIS A 89 3.15 -0.83 8.62
CA HIS A 89 3.92 -1.65 9.57
C HIS A 89 3.55 -1.36 11.03
N ARG A 90 3.26 -0.09 11.37
CA ARG A 90 2.76 0.28 12.70
C ARG A 90 1.34 -0.21 12.95
N PHE A 91 0.47 -0.14 11.94
CA PHE A 91 -0.88 -0.67 12.01
C PHE A 91 -0.89 -2.19 12.23
N GLU A 92 -0.11 -2.93 11.44
CA GLU A 92 0.03 -4.38 11.52
C GLU A 92 0.61 -4.85 12.87
N ALA A 93 1.55 -4.09 13.44
CA ALA A 93 2.12 -4.36 14.76
C ALA A 93 1.18 -3.98 15.93
N GLY A 94 0.04 -3.32 15.67
CA GLY A 94 -0.82 -2.76 16.73
C GLY A 94 -0.23 -1.53 17.43
N GLU A 95 0.79 -0.89 16.84
CA GLU A 95 1.56 0.23 17.39
C GLU A 95 1.20 1.56 16.71
N THR A 96 -0.09 1.84 16.52
CA THR A 96 -0.55 3.05 15.80
C THR A 96 -0.34 4.35 16.59
N GLU A 97 0.05 4.28 17.86
CA GLU A 97 0.31 5.44 18.73
C GLU A 97 1.22 6.48 18.09
N ALA A 98 2.32 6.05 17.47
CA ALA A 98 3.25 6.97 16.82
C ALA A 98 2.61 7.71 15.62
N VAL A 99 1.71 7.04 14.90
CA VAL A 99 0.95 7.63 13.78
C VAL A 99 -0.06 8.65 14.34
N LEU A 100 -0.83 8.25 15.35
CA LEU A 100 -1.89 9.05 15.95
C LEU A 100 -1.34 10.28 16.69
N ALA A 101 -0.23 10.12 17.43
CA ALA A 101 0.45 11.22 18.09
C ALA A 101 0.93 12.27 17.09
N ARG A 102 1.43 11.84 15.91
CA ARG A 102 1.87 12.76 14.86
C ARG A 102 0.70 13.52 14.22
N ALA A 103 -0.41 12.83 13.97
CA ALA A 103 -1.64 13.43 13.43
C ALA A 103 -2.27 14.44 14.41
N THR A 104 -2.24 14.14 15.70
CA THR A 104 -2.87 14.95 16.76
C THR A 104 -1.93 15.94 17.44
N ALA A 105 -0.65 16.01 17.07
CA ALA A 105 0.36 16.86 17.72
C ALA A 105 0.02 18.35 17.79
N ALA A 106 -0.83 18.85 16.89
CA ALA A 106 -1.29 20.25 16.89
C ALA A 106 -2.72 20.43 17.43
N ALA A 107 -3.41 19.35 17.77
CA ALA A 107 -4.79 19.39 18.24
C ALA A 107 -4.81 19.44 19.77
N ALA A 108 -5.50 20.43 20.33
CA ALA A 108 -5.81 20.48 21.76
C ALA A 108 -6.90 19.45 22.17
N GLY A 109 -7.38 18.64 21.21
CA GLY A 109 -8.44 17.66 21.42
C GLY A 109 -7.87 16.31 21.82
N GLY A 110 -8.34 15.78 22.95
CA GLY A 110 -7.99 14.44 23.44
C GLY A 110 -8.58 13.31 22.59
N GLY A 111 -9.37 12.43 23.22
CA GLY A 111 -9.83 11.18 22.60
C GLY A 111 -10.57 11.32 21.26
N ARG A 112 -11.35 12.39 21.04
CA ARG A 112 -12.13 12.58 19.81
C ARG A 112 -11.25 12.83 18.58
N GLU A 113 -10.18 13.61 18.71
CA GLU A 113 -9.26 13.87 17.58
C GLU A 113 -8.43 12.62 17.27
N ARG A 114 -8.09 11.86 18.30
CA ARG A 114 -7.46 10.55 18.15
C ARG A 114 -8.36 9.55 17.41
N GLU A 115 -9.64 9.46 17.75
CA GLU A 115 -10.60 8.58 17.06
C GLU A 115 -10.76 8.97 15.58
N LYS A 116 -10.81 10.28 15.28
CA LYS A 116 -10.80 10.77 13.89
C LYS A 116 -9.51 10.40 13.17
N ALA A 117 -8.35 10.57 13.79
CA ALA A 117 -7.07 10.23 13.19
C ALA A 117 -6.95 8.72 12.89
N GLU A 118 -7.46 7.87 13.78
CA GLU A 118 -7.53 6.43 13.59
C GLU A 118 -8.44 6.06 12.41
N ARG A 119 -9.62 6.66 12.35
CA ARG A 119 -10.55 6.50 11.22
C ARG A 119 -9.91 6.92 9.90
N VAL A 120 -9.29 8.09 9.84
CA VAL A 120 -8.58 8.57 8.65
C VAL A 120 -7.45 7.61 8.25
N CYS A 121 -6.73 7.04 9.22
CA CYS A 121 -5.67 6.05 8.98
C CYS A 121 -6.22 4.78 8.30
N MET A 122 -7.32 4.24 8.82
CA MET A 122 -7.96 3.06 8.22
C MET A 122 -8.52 3.34 6.83
N VAL A 123 -9.17 4.50 6.63
CA VAL A 123 -9.67 4.91 5.30
C VAL A 123 -8.50 5.07 4.32
N ALA A 124 -7.40 5.69 4.72
CA ALA A 124 -6.21 5.85 3.88
C ALA A 124 -5.67 4.50 3.42
N LEU A 125 -5.56 3.51 4.32
CA LEU A 125 -5.14 2.14 4.02
C LEU A 125 -6.09 1.41 3.06
N TRP A 126 -7.40 1.61 3.17
CA TRP A 126 -8.37 1.09 2.20
C TRP A 126 -8.27 1.77 0.83
N CYS A 127 -8.01 3.08 0.79
CA CYS A 127 -7.88 3.82 -0.45
C CYS A 127 -6.64 3.41 -1.27
N VAL A 128 -5.54 3.01 -0.61
CA VAL A 128 -4.26 2.69 -1.29
C VAL A 128 -4.05 1.21 -1.59
N GLN A 129 -5.11 0.39 -1.55
CA GLN A 129 -5.01 -1.03 -1.95
C GLN A 129 -4.41 -1.16 -3.35
N TYR A 130 -3.53 -2.15 -3.54
CA TYR A 130 -2.83 -2.34 -4.81
C TYR A 130 -3.81 -2.55 -5.97
N ARG A 131 -4.81 -3.43 -5.78
CA ARG A 131 -5.84 -3.71 -6.77
C ARG A 131 -6.93 -2.63 -6.74
N PRO A 132 -7.27 -1.99 -7.88
CA PRO A 132 -8.32 -0.97 -7.93
C PRO A 132 -9.70 -1.43 -7.42
N GLU A 133 -10.04 -2.69 -7.61
CA GLU A 133 -11.30 -3.31 -7.17
C GLU A 133 -11.44 -3.39 -5.64
N ASP A 134 -10.33 -3.52 -4.92
CA ASP A 134 -10.32 -3.58 -3.44
C ASP A 134 -10.48 -2.20 -2.80
N ARG A 135 -10.29 -1.12 -3.57
CA ARG A 135 -10.46 0.26 -3.10
C ARG A 135 -11.96 0.61 -3.00
N PRO A 136 -12.40 1.31 -1.94
CA PRO A 136 -13.78 1.78 -1.83
C PRO A 136 -14.14 2.78 -2.94
N SER A 137 -15.44 3.02 -3.13
CA SER A 137 -15.89 4.19 -3.90
C SER A 137 -15.68 5.48 -3.11
N MET A 138 -15.54 6.62 -3.76
CA MET A 138 -15.44 7.91 -3.04
C MET A 138 -16.67 8.19 -2.15
N GLY A 139 -17.86 7.73 -2.54
CA GLY A 139 -19.05 7.81 -1.68
C GLY A 139 -18.88 7.03 -0.38
N ASN A 140 -18.36 5.80 -0.44
CA ASN A 140 -18.06 5.01 0.75
C ASN A 140 -16.94 5.65 1.58
N VAL A 141 -15.92 6.22 0.94
CA VAL A 141 -14.84 6.96 1.63
C VAL A 141 -15.41 8.10 2.48
N VAL A 142 -16.35 8.88 1.94
CA VAL A 142 -17.01 9.97 2.68
C VAL A 142 -17.78 9.43 3.88
N ARG A 143 -18.65 8.43 3.68
CA ARG A 143 -19.43 7.80 4.77
C ARG A 143 -18.56 7.23 5.88
N MET A 144 -17.46 6.56 5.50
CA MET A 144 -16.47 6.03 6.45
C MET A 144 -15.80 7.15 7.25
N LEU A 145 -15.45 8.28 6.61
CA LEU A 145 -14.81 9.44 7.28
C LEU A 145 -15.77 10.21 8.19
N GLU A 146 -17.04 10.35 7.79
CA GLU A 146 -18.10 10.99 8.57
C GLU A 146 -18.54 10.13 9.77
N GLY A 147 -18.15 8.86 9.80
CA GLY A 147 -18.44 7.92 10.88
C GLY A 147 -19.80 7.24 10.75
N GLU A 148 -20.41 7.29 9.56
CA GLU A 148 -21.68 6.61 9.26
C GLU A 148 -21.49 5.09 9.13
N ASP A 149 -20.34 4.67 8.62
CA ASP A 149 -20.01 3.26 8.41
C ASP A 149 -18.88 2.79 9.34
N HIS A 150 -19.03 1.58 9.88
CA HIS A 150 -17.94 0.89 10.56
C HIS A 150 -16.86 0.47 9.56
N ILE A 151 -15.59 0.70 9.91
CA ILE A 151 -14.45 0.37 9.05
C ILE A 151 -13.83 -0.94 9.52
N ALA A 152 -13.89 -1.99 8.69
CA ALA A 152 -13.16 -3.23 8.95
C ALA A 152 -11.65 -3.04 8.79
N ALA A 153 -10.85 -3.91 9.42
CA ALA A 153 -9.40 -3.89 9.27
C ALA A 153 -9.00 -4.07 7.78
N PRO A 154 -8.17 -3.17 7.22
CA PRO A 154 -7.73 -3.25 5.83
C PRO A 154 -6.74 -4.39 5.59
N ARG A 155 -6.69 -4.88 4.35
CA ARG A 155 -5.64 -5.79 3.88
C ARG A 155 -4.33 -5.04 3.68
N ASN A 156 -3.20 -5.75 3.66
CA ASN A 156 -1.90 -5.15 3.39
C ASN A 156 -1.86 -4.56 1.95
N PRO A 157 -1.83 -3.23 1.79
CA PRO A 157 -1.80 -2.60 0.47
C PRO A 157 -0.46 -2.81 -0.24
N PHE A 158 0.59 -3.08 0.51
CA PHE A 158 1.99 -3.12 0.09
C PHE A 158 2.55 -4.53 0.02
N ALA A 159 1.69 -5.56 0.07
CA ALA A 159 2.11 -6.96 -0.03
C ALA A 159 2.94 -7.26 -1.28
N HIS A 160 2.66 -6.55 -2.39
CA HIS A 160 3.41 -6.64 -3.64
C HIS A 160 4.86 -6.14 -3.57
N LEU A 161 5.23 -5.40 -2.50
CA LEU A 161 6.60 -4.90 -2.26
C LEU A 161 7.38 -5.78 -1.27
N ALA A 162 6.82 -6.89 -0.81
CA ALA A 162 7.56 -7.85 -0.01
C ALA A 162 8.67 -8.47 -0.88
N PRO A 163 9.91 -8.61 -0.37
CA PRO A 163 10.95 -9.31 -1.11
C PRO A 163 10.46 -10.73 -1.40
N TYR A 164 10.49 -11.12 -2.67
CA TYR A 164 10.23 -12.50 -3.07
C TYR A 164 11.28 -13.38 -2.38
N SER A 165 10.89 -14.08 -1.33
CA SER A 165 11.76 -15.07 -0.71
C SER A 165 11.88 -16.22 -1.69
N ALA A 166 12.96 -16.24 -2.47
CA ALA A 166 13.36 -17.36 -3.31
C ALA A 166 13.78 -18.55 -2.41
N ALA A 167 12.80 -19.15 -1.74
CA ALA A 167 12.96 -20.36 -0.96
C ALA A 167 12.09 -21.44 -1.61
N GLY A 168 12.61 -22.05 -2.68
CA GLY A 168 11.96 -23.16 -3.35
C GLY A 168 12.73 -23.57 -4.61
N SER A 169 13.26 -24.79 -4.59
CA SER A 169 13.93 -25.52 -5.67
C SER A 169 15.36 -25.09 -6.07
N SER A 170 16.35 -25.47 -5.24
CA SER A 170 17.63 -25.94 -5.77
C SER A 170 17.52 -27.46 -5.97
N PRO A 171 17.82 -28.01 -7.16
CA PRO A 171 17.83 -29.46 -7.35
C PRO A 171 19.06 -30.04 -6.65
N THR A 172 18.85 -30.77 -5.56
CA THR A 172 19.90 -31.57 -4.93
C THR A 172 20.13 -32.80 -5.80
N THR A 173 21.19 -32.77 -6.62
CA THR A 173 21.76 -33.96 -7.24
C THR A 173 22.38 -34.82 -6.15
N THR A 174 21.68 -35.85 -5.70
CA THR A 174 22.25 -36.89 -4.82
C THR A 174 22.70 -38.06 -5.68
N THR A 175 24.02 -38.19 -5.79
CA THR A 175 24.74 -39.31 -6.39
C THR A 175 24.40 -40.60 -5.62
N ALA A 176 23.82 -41.58 -6.29
CA ALA A 176 23.59 -42.91 -5.73
C ALA A 176 24.89 -43.73 -5.83
N THR A 177 25.55 -43.97 -4.69
CA THR A 177 26.56 -45.01 -4.54
C THR A 177 25.87 -46.28 -4.05
N THR A 178 25.68 -47.22 -4.97
CA THR A 178 25.23 -48.59 -4.68
C THR A 178 26.37 -49.42 -4.12
N GLU A 179 26.28 -49.79 -2.85
CA GLU A 179 27.00 -50.93 -2.27
C GLU A 179 26.02 -51.71 -1.40
N SER A 180 25.74 -52.95 -1.79
CA SER A 180 25.06 -53.93 -0.94
C SER A 180 25.63 -55.31 -1.24
N ASP A 181 26.59 -55.72 -0.41
CA ASP A 181 27.05 -57.10 -0.24
C ASP A 181 25.96 -57.94 0.44
N GLY A 182 25.89 -59.25 0.13
CA GLY A 182 25.06 -60.15 0.96
C GLY A 182 24.65 -61.51 0.39
N SER A 183 25.62 -62.34 -0.01
CA SER A 183 25.73 -63.78 0.27
C SER A 183 24.63 -64.82 -0.10
N SER A 184 25.14 -65.88 -0.74
CA SER A 184 24.82 -67.32 -0.57
C SER A 184 23.82 -68.05 -1.49
N ALA A 185 24.43 -68.79 -2.43
CA ALA A 185 24.34 -70.24 -2.65
C ALA A 185 23.01 -70.90 -3.05
N ARG A 186 22.95 -71.43 -4.29
CA ARG A 186 22.65 -72.87 -4.58
C ARG A 186 22.76 -73.25 -6.07
N THR A 187 23.69 -74.17 -6.34
CA THR A 187 23.57 -75.41 -7.15
C THR A 187 22.96 -75.40 -8.56
N GLY A 188 23.79 -75.84 -9.54
CA GLY A 188 23.49 -77.04 -10.32
C GLY A 188 23.28 -76.88 -11.83
N ARG A 189 24.33 -77.13 -12.63
CA ARG A 189 24.41 -78.21 -13.64
C ARG A 189 25.82 -78.28 -14.23
#